data_AF-A0A6H1TRT4-F1
#
_entry.id   AF-A0A6H1TRT4-F1
#
_cell.length_a   1.000
_cell.length_b   1.000
_cell.length_c   1.000
_cell.angle_alpha   90.00
_cell.angle_beta   90.00
_cell.angle_gamma   90.00
#
_symmetry.space_group_name_H-M   'P 1'
#
loop_
_entity.id
_entity.type
_entity.pdbx_description
1 polymer ?
#
loop_
_entity_poly.entity_id
_entity_poly.type
_entity_poly.pdbx_seq_one_letter_code
_entity_poly.pdbx_strand_id
1 'polypeptide(L)' 'MDRDENSEDIQEPITSAPPEIRQIIERVLEAERAKLYQKSPRYINEDILNIIKEEVQ' A
#
# COMPACT_ATOMS: atom_id res chain seq x y z
N MET A 1 -11.76 -19.01 -21.83
CA MET A 1 -12.18 -18.43 -20.55
C MET A 1 -11.30 -19.13 -19.54
N ASP A 2 -10.29 -18.51 -18.94
CA ASP A 2 -10.03 -17.09 -18.72
C ASP A 2 -8.53 -16.83 -18.91
N ARG A 3 -8.17 -15.65 -19.40
CA ARG A 3 -6.77 -15.26 -19.46
C ARG A 3 -6.31 -15.12 -18.02
N ASP A 4 -5.26 -15.84 -17.65
CA ASP A 4 -4.35 -15.42 -16.59
C ASP A 4 -3.80 -14.04 -17.00
N GLU A 5 -4.56 -12.98 -16.74
CA GLU A 5 -4.13 -11.59 -16.92
C GLU A 5 -3.13 -11.29 -15.81
N ASN A 6 -1.89 -11.73 -16.07
CA ASN A 6 -0.66 -11.09 -15.68
C ASN A 6 -0.56 -10.70 -14.20
N SER A 7 -0.35 -11.68 -13.32
CA SER A 7 0.03 -11.44 -11.91
C SER A 7 1.30 -10.58 -11.76
N GLU A 8 2.08 -10.41 -12.83
CA GLU A 8 3.24 -9.51 -12.86
C GLU A 8 2.85 -8.02 -12.95
N ASP A 9 1.70 -7.68 -13.53
CA ASP A 9 1.27 -6.28 -13.76
C ASP A 9 0.82 -5.60 -12.47
N ILE A 10 0.10 -6.33 -11.62
CA ILE A 10 -0.44 -5.81 -10.35
C ILE A 10 0.63 -5.49 -9.30
N GLN A 11 1.83 -6.08 -9.44
CA GLN A 11 2.96 -5.78 -8.55
C GLN A 11 3.94 -4.77 -9.14
N GLU A 12 3.76 -4.36 -10.40
CA GLU A 12 4.57 -3.33 -11.06
C GLU A 12 4.74 -2.07 -10.19
N PRO A 13 3.67 -1.53 -9.55
CA PRO A 13 3.79 -0.35 -8.68
C PRO A 13 4.67 -0.53 -7.45
N ILE A 14 4.97 -1.77 -7.05
CA ILE A 14 5.85 -2.10 -5.92
C ILE A 14 7.26 -2.40 -6.45
N THR A 15 7.36 -3.10 -7.58
CA THR A 15 8.64 -3.57 -8.14
C THR A 15 9.39 -2.50 -8.93
N SER A 16 8.68 -1.54 -9.54
CA SER A 16 9.28 -0.46 -10.34
C SER A 16 9.36 0.88 -9.60
N ALA A 17 8.65 1.01 -8.48
CA ALA A 17 8.63 2.24 -7.71
C ALA A 17 10.01 2.59 -7.11
N PRO A 18 10.33 3.90 -7.01
CA PRO A 18 11.48 4.35 -6.24
C PRO A 18 11.45 3.83 -4.79
N PRO A 19 12.60 3.65 -4.13
CA PRO A 19 12.67 3.07 -2.78
C PRO A 19 11.74 3.74 -1.76
N GLU A 20 11.64 5.06 -1.79
CA GLU A 20 10.77 5.84 -0.89
C GLU A 20 9.29 5.53 -1.14
N ILE A 21 8.89 5.45 -2.42
CA ILE A 21 7.52 5.13 -2.81
C ILE A 21 7.17 3.69 -2.48
N ARG A 22 8.11 2.76 -2.70
CA ARG A 22 7.94 1.36 -2.32
C ARG A 22 7.71 1.20 -0.82
N GLN A 23 8.48 1.90 0.02
CA GLN A 23 8.29 1.88 1.47
C GLN A 23 6.92 2.43 1.89
N ILE A 24 6.47 3.52 1.26
CA ILE A 24 5.11 4.04 1.48
C ILE A 24 4.06 2.96 1.18
N ILE A 25 4.15 2.30 0.02
CA ILE A 25 3.18 1.26 -0.38
C ILE A 25 3.17 0.09 0.61
N GLU A 26 4.33 -0.43 0.97
CA GLU A 26 4.45 -1.56 1.91
C GLU A 26 3.85 -1.22 3.28
N ARG A 27 4.15 -0.03 3.81
CA ARG A 27 3.61 0.45 5.10
C ARG A 27 2.12 0.72 5.08
N VAL A 28 1.57 1.23 3.96
CA VAL A 28 0.11 1.41 3.81
C VAL A 28 -0.60 0.05 3.78
N LEU A 29 -0.06 -0.93 3.05
CA LEU A 29 -0.63 -2.28 3.01
C LEU A 29 -0.64 -2.93 4.40
N GLU A 30 0.39 -2.71 5.21
CA GLU A 30 0.42 -3.16 6.61
C GLU A 30 -0.66 -2.49 7.46
N ALA A 31 -0.82 -1.17 7.33
CA ALA A 31 -1.84 -0.42 8.07
C ALA A 31 -3.28 -0.86 7.70
N GLU A 32 -3.52 -1.14 6.42
CA GLU A 32 -4.81 -1.66 5.95
C GLU A 32 -5.06 -3.09 6.45
N ARG A 33 -4.08 -3.99 6.34
CA ARG A 33 -4.16 -5.37 6.85
C ARG A 33 -4.44 -5.41 8.34
N ALA A 34 -3.81 -4.53 9.11
CA ALA A 34 -4.02 -4.41 10.54
C ALA A 34 -5.46 -4.02 10.90
N LYS A 35 -6.23 -3.42 9.98
CA LYS A 35 -7.60 -2.98 10.20
C LYS A 35 -8.64 -3.71 9.36
N LEU A 36 -8.26 -4.79 8.68
CA LEU A 36 -9.16 -5.57 7.80
C LEU A 36 -10.44 -6.07 8.53
N TYR A 37 -10.34 -6.30 9.84
CA TYR A 37 -11.46 -6.70 10.69
C TYR A 37 -12.46 -5.56 10.97
N GLN A 38 -12.11 -4.31 10.67
CA GLN A 38 -12.95 -3.13 10.86
C GLN A 38 -13.76 -2.86 9.60
N LYS A 39 -15.09 -2.89 9.70
CA LYS A 39 -16.00 -2.51 8.60
C LYS A 39 -15.76 -1.08 8.07
N SER A 40 -15.27 -0.20 8.94
CA SER A 40 -14.81 1.15 8.60
C SER A 40 -13.53 1.41 9.40
N PRO A 41 -12.34 1.33 8.76
CA PRO A 41 -11.06 1.56 9.41
C PRO A 41 -10.95 2.99 9.92
N ARG A 42 -11.03 3.17 11.25
CA ARG A 42 -10.89 4.50 11.85
C ARG A 42 -9.45 5.00 11.69
N TYR A 43 -9.29 6.29 11.37
CA TYR A 43 -8.00 6.98 11.25
C TYR A 43 -7.06 6.47 10.15
N ILE A 44 -7.52 5.63 9.21
CA ILE A 44 -6.64 5.11 8.14
C ILE A 44 -6.01 6.23 7.30
N ASN A 45 -6.75 7.31 7.04
CA ASN A 45 -6.22 8.47 6.32
C ASN A 45 -5.13 9.21 7.10
N GLU A 46 -5.24 9.28 8.43
CA GLU A 46 -4.21 9.90 9.27
C GLU A 46 -2.95 9.03 9.28
N ASP A 47 -3.10 7.71 9.36
CA ASP A 47 -1.98 6.77 9.29
C ASP A 47 -1.25 6.86 7.95
N ILE A 48 -1.98 6.87 6.83
CA ILE A 48 -1.40 7.04 5.49
C ILE A 48 -0.65 8.37 5.39
N LEU A 49 -1.24 9.46 5.89
CA LEU A 49 -0.60 10.78 5.88
C LEU A 49 0.70 10.81 6.70
N ASN A 50 0.72 10.15 7.86
CA ASN A 50 1.91 10.05 8.70
C ASN A 50 3.01 9.22 8.02
N ILE A 51 2.65 8.08 7.41
CA ILE A 51 3.58 7.25 6.63
C ILE A 51 4.25 8.07 5.53
N ILE A 52 3.47 8.82 4.74
CA ILE A 52 4.03 9.65 3.65
C ILE A 52 4.96 10.73 4.21
N LYS A 53 4.59 11.38 5.31
CA LYS A 53 5.43 12.43 5.92
C LYS A 53 6.75 11.88 6.44
N GLU A 54 6.77 10.67 6.99
CA GLU A 54 7.97 10.04 7.52
C GLU A 54 8.94 9.61 6.40
N GLU A 55 8.43 9.07 5.30
CA GLU A 55 9.27 8.58 4.18
C GLU A 55 9.79 9.69 3.25
N VAL A 56 9.20 10.89 3.29
CA VAL A 56 9.53 12.02 2.39
C VAL A 56 10.28 13.16 3.12
N GLN A 57 10.73 12.94 4.37
CA GLN A 57 11.45 13.97 5.16
C GLN A 57 12.79 14.40 4.55
#